data_AF-A0A965KW42-F1
#
_entry.id   AF-A0A965KW42-F1
#
_cell.length_a   1.000
_cell.length_b   1.000
_cell.length_c   1.000
_cell.angle_alpha   90.00
_cell.angle_beta   90.00
_cell.angle_gamma   90.00
#
_symmetry.space_group_name_H-M   'P 1'
#
loop_
_entity.id
_entity.type
_entity.pdbx_description
1 polymer ?
#
loop_
_entity_poly.entity_id
_entity_poly.type
_entity_poly.pdbx_seq_one_letter_code
_entity_poly.pdbx_strand_id
1 'polypeptide(L)'
;MNRYSRRQMLRFGGVGAAGLVLAACGKQAGVEESKNITAVGVVPDAEGLPNAEVNDIVLLRTAASLEYNAIETYEAALGLGVFSGAFAAAGDIAKRIRDDHRGHADAINGLVTELGGKPFTCGNPRLSEIYISPALGLITDEKNENPALDVVVLAHALENLAAQTYQSVVTMLSDKGLRQAAMTIGQEEARHAAILAQALNPGFAGVLPSVDEATGKPNVATVPGAFGPLTPIPVTLGPVNADGSRTSLNLETPSLNSLVYDYVTCA
;
A
#
# COMPACT_ATOMS: atom_id res chain seq x y z
N MET A 1 10.18 -62.41 -24.44
CA MET A 1 11.30 -62.94 -23.63
C MET A 1 12.25 -61.79 -23.31
N ASN A 2 12.19 -61.30 -22.08
CA ASN A 2 12.87 -60.12 -21.58
C ASN A 2 14.31 -60.49 -21.18
N ARG A 3 15.34 -59.91 -21.81
CA ARG A 3 16.76 -60.26 -21.53
C ARG A 3 17.68 -59.06 -21.32
N TYR A 4 17.20 -58.03 -20.61
CA TYR A 4 18.10 -57.07 -19.98
C TYR A 4 17.85 -57.07 -18.47
N SER A 5 18.83 -57.55 -17.71
CA SER A 5 18.80 -57.52 -16.25
C SER A 5 19.10 -56.11 -15.75
N ARG A 6 18.44 -55.70 -14.66
CA ARG A 6 18.69 -54.41 -13.97
C ARG A 6 20.17 -54.18 -13.63
N ARG A 7 20.96 -55.24 -13.44
CA ARG A 7 22.42 -55.15 -13.21
C ARG A 7 23.24 -54.82 -14.47
N GLN A 8 22.74 -55.09 -15.67
CA GLN A 8 23.41 -54.72 -16.93
C GLN A 8 23.16 -53.26 -17.32
N MET A 9 22.00 -52.70 -16.99
CA MET A 9 21.71 -51.27 -17.25
C MET A 9 22.63 -50.34 -16.42
N LEU A 10 22.97 -50.73 -15.19
CA LEU A 10 23.89 -49.97 -14.33
C LEU A 10 25.37 -50.06 -14.73
N ARG A 11 25.77 -51.05 -15.54
CA ARG A 11 27.15 -51.19 -16.02
C ARG A 11 27.43 -50.40 -17.30
N PHE A 12 26.40 -50.06 -18.07
CA PHE A 12 26.52 -49.21 -19.26
C PHE A 12 26.05 -47.76 -19.03
N GLY A 13 25.33 -47.47 -17.94
CA GLY A 13 24.85 -46.12 -17.61
C GLY A 13 25.82 -45.24 -16.81
N GLY A 14 27.01 -45.73 -16.46
CA GLY A 14 27.89 -45.11 -15.46
C GLY A 14 28.85 -44.01 -15.94
N VAL A 15 28.97 -43.72 -17.24
CA VAL A 15 29.99 -42.77 -17.75
C VAL A 15 29.41 -41.70 -18.70
N GLY A 16 28.12 -41.72 -19.02
CA GLY A 16 27.55 -40.83 -20.04
C GLY A 16 26.68 -39.66 -19.57
N ALA A 17 26.10 -39.70 -18.36
CA ALA A 17 25.04 -38.76 -17.98
C ALA A 17 25.18 -38.15 -16.58
N ALA A 18 26.27 -38.42 -15.85
CA ALA A 18 26.56 -37.77 -14.56
C ALA A 18 27.44 -36.52 -14.69
N GLY A 19 27.97 -36.22 -15.88
CA GLY A 19 28.75 -35.00 -16.16
C GLY A 19 27.93 -33.80 -16.64
N LEU A 20 26.65 -33.98 -16.94
CA LEU A 20 25.79 -32.94 -17.53
C LEU A 20 24.63 -32.49 -16.63
N VAL A 21 24.49 -33.04 -15.42
CA VAL A 21 23.40 -32.66 -14.48
C VAL A 21 23.95 -31.99 -13.19
N LEU A 22 25.26 -31.73 -13.13
CA LEU A 22 25.87 -30.91 -12.06
C LEU A 22 26.22 -29.48 -12.52
N ALA A 23 25.82 -29.10 -13.74
CA ALA A 23 26.16 -27.80 -14.33
C ALA A 23 25.03 -26.76 -14.25
N ALA A 24 24.02 -26.97 -13.40
CA ALA A 24 22.89 -26.04 -13.26
C ALA A 24 22.97 -25.14 -12.01
N CYS A 25 24.06 -25.20 -11.24
CA CYS A 25 24.17 -24.49 -9.95
C CYS A 25 25.39 -23.55 -9.84
N GLY A 26 25.97 -23.08 -10.94
CA GLY A 26 27.05 -22.09 -10.86
C GLY A 26 27.57 -21.60 -12.20
N LYS A 27 28.28 -20.47 -12.16
CA LYS A 27 28.90 -19.79 -13.30
C LYS A 27 29.72 -20.77 -14.16
N GLN A 28 29.26 -21.02 -15.38
CA GLN A 28 29.96 -21.90 -16.33
C GLN A 28 30.99 -21.11 -17.14
N ALA A 29 32.24 -21.58 -17.17
CA ALA A 29 33.30 -20.96 -17.96
C ALA A 29 32.97 -21.06 -19.46
N GLY A 30 32.95 -19.91 -20.14
CA GLY A 30 32.72 -19.83 -21.60
C GLY A 30 31.25 -19.73 -22.02
N VAL A 31 30.32 -19.55 -21.08
CA VAL A 31 28.90 -19.28 -21.36
C VAL A 31 28.58 -17.85 -20.89
N GLU A 32 28.10 -17.00 -21.80
CA GLU A 32 27.54 -15.69 -21.45
C GLU A 32 26.27 -15.92 -20.62
N GLU A 33 26.25 -15.42 -19.39
CA GLU A 33 25.08 -15.56 -18.51
C GLU A 33 23.90 -14.75 -19.07
N SER A 34 22.75 -15.42 -19.21
CA SER A 34 21.51 -14.75 -19.59
C SER A 34 21.00 -13.93 -18.40
N LYS A 35 20.78 -12.62 -18.61
CA LYS A 35 20.15 -11.74 -17.62
C LYS A 35 18.75 -12.20 -17.17
N ASN A 36 18.12 -13.09 -17.92
CA ASN A 36 16.76 -13.56 -17.69
C ASN A 36 16.69 -14.94 -16.99
N ILE A 37 17.83 -15.57 -16.69
CA ILE A 37 17.88 -16.90 -16.06
C ILE A 37 18.70 -16.79 -14.77
N THR A 38 18.01 -16.76 -13.63
CA THR A 38 18.63 -16.67 -12.32
C THR A 38 19.15 -18.03 -11.85
N ALA A 39 20.45 -18.13 -11.56
CA ALA A 39 21.04 -19.33 -10.96
C ALA A 39 20.79 -19.37 -9.44
N VAL A 40 20.44 -20.54 -8.91
CA VAL A 40 20.24 -20.74 -7.47
C VAL A 40 21.53 -20.43 -6.73
N GLY A 41 21.50 -19.47 -5.79
CA GLY A 41 22.66 -19.06 -4.99
C GLY A 41 23.53 -17.97 -5.61
N VAL A 42 23.23 -17.52 -6.83
CA VAL A 42 23.80 -16.31 -7.43
C VAL A 42 22.80 -15.19 -7.22
N VAL A 43 23.12 -14.26 -6.31
CA VAL A 43 22.36 -13.01 -6.20
C VAL A 43 22.65 -12.24 -7.49
N PRO A 44 21.63 -11.93 -8.32
CA PRO A 44 21.86 -11.06 -9.46
C PRO A 44 22.47 -9.76 -8.95
N ASP A 45 23.40 -9.17 -9.71
CA ASP A 45 23.84 -7.81 -9.44
C ASP A 45 22.58 -6.95 -9.50
N ALA A 46 22.06 -6.59 -8.33
CA ALA A 46 21.03 -5.59 -8.23
C ALA A 46 21.68 -4.32 -8.79
N GLU A 47 21.10 -3.76 -9.85
CA GLU A 47 21.46 -2.41 -10.26
C GLU A 47 21.36 -1.56 -9.00
N GLY A 48 22.52 -1.09 -8.51
CA GLY A 48 22.57 -0.30 -7.30
C GLY A 48 21.66 0.89 -7.53
N LEU A 49 20.61 1.01 -6.72
CA LEU A 49 19.79 2.21 -6.73
C LEU A 49 20.75 3.40 -6.57
N PRO A 50 20.56 4.49 -7.32
CA PRO A 50 21.37 5.69 -7.14
C PRO A 50 21.43 6.03 -5.64
N ASN A 51 22.54 6.56 -5.16
CA ASN A 51 22.56 7.19 -3.84
C ASN A 51 21.58 8.36 -3.88
N ALA A 52 20.34 8.07 -3.49
CA ALA A 52 19.22 8.97 -3.63
C ALA A 52 19.01 9.63 -2.27
N GLU A 53 19.39 10.90 -2.20
CA GLU A 53 19.18 11.70 -0.99
C GLU A 53 17.68 11.96 -0.82
N VAL A 54 17.20 11.80 0.42
CA VAL A 54 15.84 12.21 0.78
C VAL A 54 15.87 13.71 1.03
N ASN A 55 15.45 14.48 0.03
CA ASN A 55 15.32 15.94 0.09
C ASN A 55 13.84 16.35 0.11
N ASP A 56 13.58 17.66 0.25
CA ASP A 56 12.21 18.20 0.30
C ASP A 56 11.39 17.84 -0.96
N ILE A 57 12.00 17.80 -2.14
CA ILE A 57 11.32 17.41 -3.39
C ILE A 57 10.87 15.95 -3.34
N VAL A 58 11.72 15.03 -2.86
CA VAL A 58 11.39 13.60 -2.69
C VAL A 58 10.25 13.44 -1.69
N LEU A 59 10.28 14.16 -0.58
CA LEU A 59 9.23 14.10 0.45
C LEU A 59 7.89 14.63 -0.07
N LEU A 60 7.88 15.76 -0.79
CA LEU A 60 6.67 16.32 -1.38
C LEU A 60 6.13 15.45 -2.52
N ARG A 61 6.99 14.93 -3.40
CA ARG A 61 6.58 13.97 -4.43
C ARG A 61 5.99 12.70 -3.82
N THR A 62 6.54 12.25 -2.70
CA THR A 62 5.99 11.12 -1.95
C THR A 62 4.60 11.47 -1.41
N ALA A 63 4.43 12.61 -0.74
CA ALA A 63 3.11 13.05 -0.26
C ALA A 63 2.09 13.15 -1.43
N ALA A 64 2.47 13.78 -2.55
CA ALA A 64 1.61 13.84 -3.74
C ALA A 64 1.18 12.46 -4.23
N SER A 65 2.08 11.48 -4.28
CA SER A 65 1.73 10.11 -4.70
C SER A 65 0.70 9.43 -3.79
N LEU A 66 0.65 9.81 -2.52
CA LEU A 66 -0.33 9.29 -1.57
C LEU A 66 -1.69 9.97 -1.75
N GLU A 67 -1.71 11.27 -2.06
CA GLU A 67 -2.95 11.94 -2.47
C GLU A 67 -3.56 11.28 -3.71
N TYR A 68 -2.74 10.94 -4.71
CA TYR A 68 -3.23 10.21 -5.89
C TYR A 68 -3.72 8.80 -5.56
N ASN A 69 -3.08 8.10 -4.62
CA ASN A 69 -3.60 6.83 -4.13
C ASN A 69 -4.99 6.96 -3.48
N ALA A 70 -5.20 8.01 -2.69
CA ALA A 70 -6.51 8.28 -2.12
C ALA A 70 -7.55 8.62 -3.21
N ILE A 71 -7.20 9.49 -4.17
CA ILE A 71 -8.06 9.84 -5.31
C ILE A 71 -8.49 8.58 -6.07
N GLU A 72 -7.52 7.75 -6.47
CA GLU A 72 -7.77 6.51 -7.22
C GLU A 72 -8.66 5.55 -6.42
N THR A 73 -8.42 5.42 -5.11
CA THR A 73 -9.21 4.53 -4.25
C THR A 73 -10.65 5.03 -4.09
N TYR A 74 -10.86 6.32 -3.88
CA TYR A 74 -12.21 6.89 -3.80
C TYR A 74 -12.94 6.79 -5.13
N GLU A 75 -12.25 7.00 -6.25
CA GLU A 75 -12.84 6.81 -7.58
C GLU A 75 -13.25 5.36 -7.84
N ALA A 76 -12.39 4.41 -7.47
CA ALA A 76 -12.71 2.99 -7.54
C ALA A 76 -13.94 2.67 -6.69
N ALA A 77 -13.97 3.12 -5.43
CA ALA A 77 -15.09 2.92 -4.51
C ALA A 77 -16.42 3.51 -5.02
N LEU A 78 -16.39 4.74 -5.53
CA LEU A 78 -17.55 5.40 -6.15
C LEU A 78 -18.04 4.62 -7.38
N GLY A 79 -17.12 4.01 -8.13
CA GLY A 79 -17.41 3.17 -9.29
C GLY A 79 -18.07 1.84 -8.97
N LEU A 80 -17.98 1.34 -7.73
CA LEU A 80 -18.58 0.06 -7.32
C LEU A 80 -20.11 0.10 -7.26
N GLY A 81 -20.73 1.28 -7.20
CA GLY A 81 -22.18 1.42 -7.08
C GLY A 81 -22.76 0.97 -5.72
N VAL A 82 -21.91 0.79 -4.71
CA VAL A 82 -22.30 0.30 -3.37
C VAL A 82 -22.96 1.37 -2.50
N PHE A 83 -22.77 2.65 -2.82
CA PHE A 83 -23.37 3.79 -2.11
C PHE A 83 -24.81 4.05 -2.56
N SER A 84 -25.74 3.18 -2.14
CA SER A 84 -27.16 3.25 -2.51
C SER A 84 -28.08 3.15 -1.29
N GLY A 85 -29.35 3.52 -1.46
CA GLY A 85 -30.35 3.46 -0.39
C GLY A 85 -29.93 4.26 0.85
N ALA A 86 -29.86 3.60 2.01
CA ALA A 86 -29.43 4.21 3.27
C ALA A 86 -27.97 4.72 3.24
N PHE A 87 -27.14 4.25 2.30
CA PHE A 87 -25.73 4.63 2.17
C PHE A 87 -25.48 5.72 1.12
N ALA A 88 -26.52 6.30 0.50
CA ALA A 88 -26.36 7.32 -0.54
C ALA A 88 -25.55 8.55 -0.05
N ALA A 89 -25.76 8.98 1.20
CA ALA A 89 -25.02 10.10 1.79
C ALA A 89 -23.51 9.82 1.93
N ALA A 90 -23.10 8.55 2.08
CA ALA A 90 -21.69 8.17 2.11
C ALA A 90 -21.02 8.39 0.74
N GLY A 91 -21.78 8.26 -0.36
CA GLY A 91 -21.29 8.56 -1.70
C GLY A 91 -20.98 10.05 -1.91
N ASP A 92 -21.78 10.96 -1.34
CA ASP A 92 -21.50 12.40 -1.45
C ASP A 92 -20.33 12.84 -0.56
N ILE A 93 -20.17 12.21 0.62
CA ILE A 93 -18.98 12.38 1.47
C ILE A 93 -17.73 11.87 0.72
N ALA A 94 -17.79 10.68 0.11
CA ALA A 94 -16.69 10.12 -0.66
C ALA A 94 -16.28 11.02 -1.85
N LYS A 95 -17.24 11.60 -2.58
CA LYS A 95 -16.94 12.59 -3.64
C LYS A 95 -16.23 13.81 -3.07
N ARG A 96 -16.71 14.33 -1.94
CA ARG A 96 -16.13 15.51 -1.31
C ARG A 96 -14.69 15.26 -0.87
N ILE A 97 -14.42 14.16 -0.17
CA ILE A 97 -13.06 13.81 0.27
C ILE A 97 -12.14 13.59 -0.94
N ARG A 98 -12.61 12.91 -1.99
CA ARG A 98 -11.88 12.76 -3.27
C ARG A 98 -11.51 14.12 -3.87
N ASP A 99 -12.43 15.08 -3.87
CA ASP A 99 -12.17 16.42 -4.38
C ASP A 99 -11.21 17.21 -3.49
N ASP A 100 -11.26 17.02 -2.16
CA ASP A 100 -10.29 17.60 -1.23
C ASP A 100 -8.86 17.04 -1.49
N HIS A 101 -8.69 15.71 -1.69
CA HIS A 101 -7.39 15.13 -2.09
C HIS A 101 -6.86 15.66 -3.43
N ARG A 102 -7.73 15.96 -4.41
CA ARG A 102 -7.29 16.62 -5.65
C ARG A 102 -6.71 18.01 -5.35
N GLY A 103 -7.37 18.77 -4.48
CA GLY A 103 -6.85 20.04 -3.99
C GLY A 103 -5.50 19.90 -3.27
N HIS A 104 -5.35 18.88 -2.43
CA HIS A 104 -4.09 18.57 -1.75
C HIS A 104 -2.98 18.22 -2.75
N ALA A 105 -3.25 17.32 -3.68
CA ALA A 105 -2.31 16.89 -4.73
C ALA A 105 -1.85 18.07 -5.59
N ASP A 106 -2.76 18.97 -5.97
CA ASP A 106 -2.45 20.18 -6.73
C ASP A 106 -1.56 21.13 -5.93
N ALA A 107 -1.89 21.37 -4.65
CA ALA A 107 -1.11 22.23 -3.78
C ALA A 107 0.33 21.73 -3.59
N ILE A 108 0.51 20.43 -3.33
CA ILE A 108 1.83 19.82 -3.15
C ILE A 108 2.62 19.86 -4.45
N ASN A 109 2.01 19.50 -5.59
CA ASN A 109 2.70 19.52 -6.87
C ASN A 109 3.07 20.94 -7.32
N GLY A 110 2.31 21.95 -6.89
CA GLY A 110 2.69 23.36 -6.98
C GLY A 110 4.02 23.64 -6.26
N LEU A 111 4.13 23.23 -4.99
CA LEU A 111 5.36 23.38 -4.20
C LEU A 111 6.54 22.60 -4.81
N VAL A 112 6.30 21.39 -5.32
CA VAL A 112 7.33 20.61 -6.04
C VAL A 112 7.87 21.39 -7.23
N THR A 113 6.98 22.02 -8.00
CA THR A 113 7.35 22.84 -9.17
C THR A 113 8.14 24.08 -8.76
N GLU A 114 7.72 24.77 -7.69
CA GLU A 114 8.42 25.95 -7.16
C GLU A 114 9.86 25.64 -6.71
N LEU A 115 10.10 24.44 -6.18
CA LEU A 115 11.43 23.95 -5.82
C LEU A 115 12.26 23.46 -7.01
N GLY A 116 11.73 23.53 -8.24
CA GLY A 116 12.39 23.03 -9.45
C GLY A 116 12.31 21.52 -9.64
N GLY A 117 11.48 20.84 -8.84
CA GLY A 117 11.17 19.42 -8.99
C GLY A 117 10.15 19.15 -10.10
N LYS A 118 9.99 17.87 -10.45
CA LYS A 118 8.92 17.43 -11.36
C LYS A 118 7.71 17.00 -10.52
N PRO A 119 6.49 17.47 -10.83
CA PRO A 119 5.27 16.91 -10.23
C PRO A 119 5.20 15.39 -10.34
N PHE A 120 4.50 14.77 -9.40
CA PHE A 120 4.15 13.35 -9.45
C PHE A 120 2.62 13.23 -9.43
N THR A 121 2.06 12.67 -10.50
CA THR A 121 0.62 12.75 -10.79
C THR A 121 -0.05 11.38 -10.97
N CYS A 122 0.37 10.42 -10.15
CA CYS A 122 -0.17 9.07 -10.10
C CYS A 122 0.02 8.49 -8.69
N GLY A 123 -0.73 7.44 -8.38
CA GLY A 123 -0.60 6.72 -7.11
C GLY A 123 0.79 6.19 -6.85
N ASN A 124 1.18 6.09 -5.59
CA ASN A 124 2.45 5.46 -5.21
C ASN A 124 2.42 3.98 -5.63
N PRO A 125 3.31 3.53 -6.53
CA PRO A 125 3.21 2.19 -7.10
C PRO A 125 3.36 1.10 -6.03
N ARG A 126 4.23 1.34 -5.03
CA ARG A 126 4.49 0.35 -3.98
C ARG A 126 3.28 0.18 -3.07
N LEU A 127 2.69 1.27 -2.60
CA LEU A 127 1.49 1.21 -1.74
C LEU A 127 0.28 0.68 -2.53
N SER A 128 0.18 1.03 -3.82
CA SER A 128 -0.84 0.48 -4.71
C SER A 128 -0.77 -1.04 -4.80
N GLU A 129 0.45 -1.58 -4.98
CA GLU A 129 0.70 -3.00 -5.11
C GLU A 129 0.40 -3.77 -3.80
N ILE A 130 0.88 -3.26 -2.66
CA ILE A 130 0.85 -4.03 -1.40
C ILE A 130 -0.39 -3.80 -0.55
N TYR A 131 -1.08 -2.67 -0.72
CA TYR A 131 -2.22 -2.30 0.12
C TYR A 131 -3.48 -2.10 -0.68
N ILE A 132 -3.48 -1.17 -1.64
CA ILE A 132 -4.73 -0.72 -2.29
C ILE A 132 -5.30 -1.79 -3.20
N SER A 133 -4.48 -2.38 -4.09
CA SER A 133 -4.96 -3.41 -5.01
C SER A 133 -5.45 -4.67 -4.28
N PRO A 134 -4.73 -5.20 -3.26
CA PRO A 134 -5.25 -6.28 -2.42
C PRO A 134 -6.53 -5.92 -1.69
N ALA A 135 -6.63 -4.70 -1.14
CA ALA A 135 -7.83 -4.23 -0.44
C ALA A 135 -9.06 -4.18 -1.38
N LEU A 136 -8.90 -3.60 -2.57
CA LEU A 136 -9.97 -3.56 -3.58
C LEU A 136 -10.34 -4.97 -4.05
N GLY A 137 -9.37 -5.87 -4.20
CA GLY A 137 -9.63 -7.29 -4.50
C GLY A 137 -10.47 -7.99 -3.43
N LEU A 138 -10.19 -7.74 -2.15
CA LEU A 138 -10.99 -8.26 -1.03
C LEU A 138 -12.40 -7.65 -1.00
N ILE A 139 -12.51 -6.34 -1.23
CA ILE A 139 -13.78 -5.62 -1.25
C ILE A 139 -14.70 -6.14 -2.36
N THR A 140 -14.15 -6.40 -3.55
CA THR A 140 -14.89 -6.79 -4.76
C THR A 140 -15.09 -8.30 -4.91
N ASP A 141 -14.63 -9.11 -3.96
CA ASP A 141 -14.93 -10.55 -3.94
C ASP A 141 -16.45 -10.76 -3.87
N GLU A 142 -16.98 -11.64 -4.74
CA GLU A 142 -18.42 -11.91 -4.84
C GLU A 142 -19.05 -12.45 -3.54
N LYS A 143 -18.23 -13.02 -2.65
CA LYS A 143 -18.66 -13.52 -1.35
C LYS A 143 -18.66 -12.44 -0.27
N ASN A 144 -18.17 -11.24 -0.56
CA ASN A 144 -18.19 -10.15 0.40
C ASN A 144 -19.63 -9.66 0.58
N GLU A 145 -20.19 -9.92 1.75
CA GLU A 145 -21.58 -9.56 2.08
C GLU A 145 -21.75 -8.07 2.37
N ASN A 146 -20.66 -7.33 2.65
CA ASN A 146 -20.74 -5.92 3.03
C ASN A 146 -19.64 -5.04 2.40
N PRO A 147 -19.59 -4.95 1.06
CA PRO A 147 -18.57 -4.16 0.37
C PRO A 147 -18.67 -2.65 0.68
N ALA A 148 -19.88 -2.14 0.94
CA ALA A 148 -20.07 -0.73 1.30
C ALA A 148 -19.38 -0.38 2.63
N LEU A 149 -19.53 -1.21 3.66
CA LEU A 149 -18.85 -1.00 4.94
C LEU A 149 -17.34 -1.12 4.78
N ASP A 150 -16.87 -2.13 4.04
CA ASP A 150 -15.44 -2.34 3.83
C ASP A 150 -14.77 -1.18 3.09
N VAL A 151 -15.49 -0.53 2.17
CA VAL A 151 -15.03 0.72 1.54
C VAL A 151 -14.84 1.82 2.59
N VAL A 152 -15.76 1.99 3.54
CA VAL A 152 -15.62 2.99 4.62
C VAL A 152 -14.46 2.63 5.55
N VAL A 153 -14.25 1.34 5.85
CA VAL A 153 -13.12 0.84 6.65
C VAL A 153 -11.78 1.13 5.95
N LEU A 154 -11.68 0.87 4.65
CA LEU A 154 -10.48 1.18 3.86
C LEU A 154 -10.24 2.69 3.77
N ALA A 155 -11.29 3.48 3.50
CA ALA A 155 -11.21 4.94 3.46
C ALA A 155 -10.67 5.49 4.79
N HIS A 156 -11.24 5.07 5.93
CA HIS A 156 -10.78 5.48 7.26
C HIS A 156 -9.29 5.17 7.47
N ALA A 157 -8.82 4.02 6.99
CA ALA A 157 -7.42 3.65 7.10
C ALA A 157 -6.50 4.51 6.21
N LEU A 158 -6.93 4.84 4.99
CA LEU A 158 -6.19 5.72 4.09
C LEU A 158 -6.08 7.14 4.64
N GLU A 159 -7.14 7.69 5.23
CA GLU A 159 -7.08 9.02 5.86
C GLU A 159 -6.10 9.06 7.03
N ASN A 160 -6.09 8.00 7.85
CA ASN A 160 -5.09 7.87 8.91
C ASN A 160 -3.67 7.72 8.35
N LEU A 161 -3.50 6.99 7.24
CA LEU A 161 -2.22 6.82 6.57
C LEU A 161 -1.69 8.15 6.02
N ALA A 162 -2.56 8.95 5.39
CA ALA A 162 -2.24 10.27 4.88
C ALA A 162 -1.87 11.22 6.03
N ALA A 163 -2.70 11.31 7.08
CA ALA A 163 -2.42 12.12 8.26
C ALA A 163 -1.07 11.79 8.92
N GLN A 164 -0.76 10.49 9.10
CA GLN A 164 0.52 10.04 9.66
C GLN A 164 1.70 10.33 8.71
N THR A 165 1.50 10.21 7.40
CA THR A 165 2.51 10.56 6.41
C THR A 165 2.86 12.04 6.53
N TYR A 166 1.87 12.93 6.57
CA TYR A 166 2.12 14.36 6.77
C TYR A 166 2.81 14.65 8.09
N GLN A 167 2.39 14.02 9.17
CA GLN A 167 3.05 14.17 10.47
C GLN A 167 4.55 13.79 10.39
N SER A 168 4.87 12.70 9.68
CA SER A 168 6.25 12.27 9.44
C SER A 168 7.01 13.28 8.57
N VAL A 169 6.45 13.64 7.41
CA VAL A 169 7.05 14.57 6.44
C VAL A 169 7.35 15.93 7.05
N VAL A 170 6.47 16.46 7.90
CA VAL A 170 6.70 17.74 8.61
C VAL A 170 7.99 17.75 9.41
N THR A 171 8.39 16.62 10.00
CA THR A 171 9.65 16.55 10.78
C THR A 171 10.89 16.53 9.90
N MET A 172 10.75 16.12 8.64
CA MET A 172 11.85 15.91 7.70
C MET A 172 12.06 17.10 6.76
N LEU A 173 11.01 17.87 6.45
CA LEU A 173 11.08 19.04 5.58
C LEU A 173 12.01 20.13 6.14
N SER A 174 12.87 20.69 5.29
CA SER A 174 13.89 21.67 5.70
C SER A 174 13.34 23.09 5.79
N ASP A 175 12.35 23.44 4.97
CA ASP A 175 11.75 24.78 4.93
C ASP A 175 10.54 24.93 5.87
N LYS A 176 10.34 26.13 6.41
CA LYS A 176 9.22 26.41 7.33
C LYS A 176 7.88 26.49 6.59
N GLY A 177 7.85 27.07 5.40
CA GLY A 177 6.65 27.18 4.56
C GLY A 177 6.17 25.80 4.12
N LEU A 178 7.08 24.93 3.71
CA LEU A 178 6.75 23.54 3.37
C LEU A 178 6.16 22.79 4.57
N ARG A 179 6.75 22.95 5.77
CA ARG A 179 6.19 22.38 7.01
C ARG A 179 4.79 22.87 7.29
N GLN A 180 4.54 24.17 7.13
CA GLN A 180 3.22 24.75 7.33
C GLN A 180 2.19 24.17 6.34
N ALA A 181 2.57 24.02 5.06
CA ALA A 181 1.70 23.42 4.05
C ALA A 181 1.38 21.96 4.41
N ALA A 182 2.40 21.15 4.72
CA ALA A 182 2.23 19.76 5.13
C ALA A 182 1.39 19.61 6.41
N MET A 183 1.56 20.47 7.41
CA MET A 183 0.74 20.48 8.62
C MET A 183 -0.73 20.83 8.34
N THR A 184 -0.98 21.73 7.39
CA THR A 184 -2.34 22.14 7.01
C THR A 184 -3.08 20.95 6.41
N ILE A 185 -2.47 20.27 5.43
CA ILE A 185 -3.07 19.10 4.79
C ILE A 185 -3.23 17.96 5.80
N GLY A 186 -2.19 17.63 6.58
CA GLY A 186 -2.30 16.58 7.60
C GLY A 186 -3.42 16.79 8.62
N GLN A 187 -3.76 18.05 8.93
CA GLN A 187 -4.93 18.38 9.76
C GLN A 187 -6.24 18.11 9.03
N GLU A 188 -6.33 18.34 7.72
CA GLU A 188 -7.51 18.05 6.91
C GLU A 188 -7.75 16.54 6.82
N GLU A 189 -6.70 15.75 6.57
CA GLU A 189 -6.78 14.28 6.56
C GLU A 189 -7.19 13.70 7.92
N ALA A 190 -6.68 14.26 9.01
CA ALA A 190 -7.13 13.87 10.35
C ALA A 190 -8.64 14.12 10.57
N ARG A 191 -9.22 15.14 9.92
CA ARG A 191 -10.66 15.41 10.00
C ARG A 191 -11.47 14.48 9.10
N HIS A 192 -10.94 14.10 7.93
CA HIS A 192 -11.53 13.06 7.10
C HIS A 192 -11.60 11.73 7.87
N ALA A 193 -10.49 11.34 8.50
CA ALA A 193 -10.43 10.16 9.37
C ALA A 193 -11.48 10.24 10.49
N ALA A 194 -11.60 11.37 11.19
CA ALA A 194 -12.58 11.55 12.26
C ALA A 194 -14.04 11.42 11.78
N ILE A 195 -14.37 11.93 10.59
CA ILE A 195 -15.71 11.80 10.00
C ILE A 195 -16.02 10.33 9.68
N LEU A 196 -15.07 9.61 9.09
CA LEU A 196 -15.22 8.19 8.76
C LEU A 196 -15.27 7.32 10.02
N ALA A 197 -14.52 7.67 11.07
CA ALA A 197 -14.62 7.03 12.37
C ALA A 197 -16.04 7.13 12.95
N GLN A 198 -16.68 8.31 12.87
CA GLN A 198 -18.08 8.47 13.28
C GLN A 198 -19.07 7.70 12.40
N ALA A 199 -18.74 7.42 11.13
CA ALA A 199 -19.56 6.57 10.28
C ALA A 199 -19.45 5.08 10.70
N LEU A 200 -18.26 4.64 11.13
CA LEU A 200 -18.00 3.27 11.57
C LEU A 200 -18.46 3.01 13.01
N ASN A 201 -18.35 4.01 13.90
CA ASN A 201 -18.73 3.93 15.29
C ASN A 201 -19.43 5.23 15.74
N PRO A 202 -20.76 5.35 15.51
CA PRO A 202 -21.47 6.60 15.67
C PRO A 202 -21.75 6.99 17.13
N GLY A 203 -22.00 8.28 17.33
CA GLY A 203 -22.41 8.85 18.62
C GLY A 203 -21.26 9.05 19.61
N PHE A 204 -21.61 9.53 20.82
CA PHE A 204 -20.61 9.84 21.86
C PHE A 204 -19.85 8.60 22.35
N ALA A 205 -20.44 7.41 22.22
CA ALA A 205 -19.78 6.15 22.58
C ALA A 205 -18.58 5.83 21.68
N GLY A 206 -18.57 6.32 20.43
CA GLY A 206 -17.46 6.15 19.50
C GLY A 206 -16.42 7.27 19.50
N VAL A 207 -16.58 8.28 20.35
CA VAL A 207 -15.62 9.40 20.40
C VAL A 207 -14.30 8.95 21.01
N LEU A 208 -14.33 8.14 22.07
CA LEU A 208 -13.16 7.71 22.81
C LEU A 208 -12.81 6.24 22.51
N PRO A 209 -11.53 5.85 22.67
CA PRO A 209 -11.13 4.45 22.58
C PRO A 209 -11.98 3.57 23.49
N SER A 210 -12.55 2.53 22.90
CA SER A 210 -13.35 1.52 23.60
C SER A 210 -13.08 0.14 23.00
N VAL A 211 -13.60 -0.89 23.65
CA VAL A 211 -13.48 -2.29 23.22
C VAL A 211 -14.88 -2.84 23.06
N ASP A 212 -15.10 -3.58 21.98
CA ASP A 212 -16.33 -4.33 21.77
C ASP A 212 -16.41 -5.48 22.78
N GLU A 213 -17.46 -5.50 23.61
CA GLU A 213 -17.59 -6.46 24.72
C GLU A 213 -17.75 -7.91 24.24
N ALA A 214 -18.28 -8.12 23.03
CA ALA A 214 -18.55 -9.45 22.49
C ALA A 214 -17.31 -10.07 21.83
N THR A 215 -16.48 -9.26 21.19
CA THR A 215 -15.32 -9.70 20.41
C THR A 215 -13.99 -9.42 21.09
N GLY A 216 -13.96 -8.55 22.11
CA GLY A 216 -12.74 -8.12 22.78
C GLY A 216 -11.82 -7.25 21.90
N LYS A 217 -12.30 -6.81 20.74
CA LYS A 217 -11.52 -6.02 19.77
C LYS A 217 -11.70 -4.52 20.02
N PRO A 218 -10.67 -3.69 19.78
CA PRO A 218 -10.82 -2.24 19.83
C PRO A 218 -11.88 -1.75 18.82
N ASN A 219 -12.76 -0.87 19.27
CA ASN A 219 -13.64 -0.14 18.37
C ASN A 219 -12.89 1.00 17.69
N VAL A 220 -13.35 1.39 16.50
CA VAL A 220 -12.88 2.61 15.86
C VAL A 220 -13.26 3.81 16.73
N ALA A 221 -12.29 4.68 16.99
CA ALA A 221 -12.49 5.87 17.81
C ALA A 221 -12.22 7.14 17.01
N THR A 222 -13.07 8.15 17.17
CA THR A 222 -12.93 9.45 16.49
C THR A 222 -11.77 10.27 17.03
N VAL A 223 -11.55 10.22 18.35
CA VAL A 223 -10.36 10.78 18.97
C VAL A 223 -9.39 9.62 19.22
N PRO A 224 -8.23 9.60 18.55
CA PRO A 224 -7.25 8.54 18.78
C PRO A 224 -6.69 8.63 20.21
N GLY A 225 -6.07 7.54 20.67
CA GLY A 225 -5.35 7.55 21.94
C GLY A 225 -4.24 8.61 21.98
N ALA A 226 -3.71 8.91 23.17
CA ALA A 226 -2.76 10.00 23.40
C ALA A 226 -1.52 10.02 22.48
N PHE A 227 -1.12 8.87 21.95
CA PHE A 227 0.05 8.71 21.07
C PHE A 227 -0.32 8.42 19.60
N GLY A 228 -1.61 8.39 19.27
CA GLY A 228 -2.06 7.81 18.00
C GLY A 228 -1.74 6.31 17.89
N PRO A 229 -1.98 5.69 16.74
CA PRO A 229 -1.47 4.36 16.43
C PRO A 229 0.06 4.41 16.30
N LEU A 230 0.77 3.65 17.16
CA LEU A 230 2.23 3.46 17.08
C LEU A 230 2.63 2.24 16.23
N THR A 231 1.64 1.62 15.62
CA THR A 231 1.74 0.38 14.85
C THR A 231 1.17 0.62 13.46
N PRO A 232 1.41 -0.30 12.51
CA PRO A 232 0.70 -0.30 11.24
C PRO A 232 -0.82 -0.19 11.45
N ILE A 233 -1.52 0.40 10.50
CA ILE A 233 -2.97 0.58 10.53
C ILE A 233 -3.61 -0.74 10.06
N PRO A 234 -4.22 -1.53 10.96
CA PRO A 234 -4.83 -2.79 10.57
C PRO A 234 -6.18 -2.52 9.89
N VAL A 235 -6.42 -3.18 8.77
CA VAL A 235 -7.63 -3.03 7.96
C VAL A 235 -8.17 -4.42 7.63
N THR A 236 -9.30 -4.78 8.23
CA THR A 236 -9.94 -6.08 8.02
C THR A 236 -11.03 -5.96 6.96
N LEU A 237 -10.90 -6.68 5.85
CA LEU A 237 -11.74 -6.54 4.65
C LEU A 237 -12.14 -7.90 4.06
N GLY A 238 -13.14 -7.87 3.18
CA GLY A 238 -13.54 -8.99 2.35
C GLY A 238 -14.40 -10.05 3.05
N PRO A 239 -14.66 -11.19 2.41
CA PRO A 239 -15.54 -12.22 2.94
C PRO A 239 -15.01 -12.85 4.23
N VAL A 240 -15.91 -13.51 4.96
CA VAL A 240 -15.54 -14.37 6.08
C VAL A 240 -14.90 -15.65 5.53
N ASN A 241 -13.71 -15.95 6.00
CA ASN A 241 -12.94 -17.16 5.69
C ASN A 241 -13.61 -18.39 6.31
N ALA A 242 -13.20 -19.59 5.85
CA ALA A 242 -13.76 -20.86 6.34
C ALA A 242 -13.54 -21.10 7.85
N ASP A 243 -12.55 -20.44 8.44
CA ASP A 243 -12.24 -20.49 9.87
C ASP A 243 -12.99 -19.41 10.69
N GLY A 244 -13.85 -18.62 10.05
CA GLY A 244 -14.60 -17.52 10.68
C GLY A 244 -13.81 -16.21 10.81
N SER A 245 -12.55 -16.17 10.36
CA SER A 245 -11.74 -14.95 10.31
C SER A 245 -12.07 -14.10 9.08
N ARG A 246 -11.54 -12.89 9.02
CA ARG A 246 -11.51 -12.06 7.80
C ARG A 246 -10.06 -11.65 7.55
N THR A 247 -9.71 -11.38 6.30
CA THR A 247 -8.35 -11.01 5.93
C THR A 247 -8.01 -9.61 6.46
N SER A 248 -6.85 -9.46 7.09
CA SER A 248 -6.35 -8.17 7.56
C SER A 248 -5.12 -7.75 6.77
N LEU A 249 -5.12 -6.50 6.30
CA LEU A 249 -3.97 -5.81 5.73
C LEU A 249 -3.42 -4.84 6.79
N ASN A 250 -2.10 -4.65 6.81
CA ASN A 250 -1.44 -3.73 7.74
C ASN A 250 -0.80 -2.60 6.93
N LEU A 251 -1.51 -1.48 6.82
CA LEU A 251 -1.05 -0.31 6.07
C LEU A 251 0.03 0.40 6.87
N GLU A 252 1.13 0.76 6.19
CA GLU A 252 2.26 1.46 6.78
C GLU A 252 2.57 2.71 5.96
N THR A 253 3.00 3.78 6.65
CA THR A 253 3.47 5.00 5.99
C THR A 253 4.70 4.70 5.10
N PRO A 254 4.95 5.51 4.06
CA PRO A 254 6.05 5.26 3.14
C PRO A 254 7.39 5.10 3.86
N SER A 255 8.09 4.02 3.53
CA SER A 255 9.50 3.80 3.90
C SER A 255 10.42 4.08 2.70
N LEU A 256 11.75 3.99 2.89
CA LEU A 256 12.74 4.36 1.87
C LEU A 256 12.50 3.72 0.49
N ASN A 257 12.03 2.47 0.43
CA ASN A 257 11.77 1.78 -0.84
C ASN A 257 10.46 2.18 -1.53
N SER A 258 9.68 3.07 -0.91
CA SER A 258 8.41 3.60 -1.42
C SER A 258 8.44 5.12 -1.59
N LEU A 259 9.58 5.77 -1.32
CA LEU A 259 9.73 7.20 -1.59
C LEU A 259 9.79 7.46 -3.10
N VAL A 260 9.24 8.60 -3.50
CA VAL A 260 9.16 9.00 -4.91
C VAL A 260 10.38 9.83 -5.29
N TYR A 261 11.51 9.14 -5.45
CA TYR A 261 12.74 9.72 -5.94
C TYR A 261 12.61 10.24 -7.38
N ASP A 262 13.61 10.99 -7.86
CA ASP A 262 13.61 11.58 -9.20
C ASP A 262 13.54 10.55 -10.33
N TYR A 263 14.04 9.35 -10.09
CA TYR A 263 13.99 8.24 -11.06
C TYR A 263 12.66 7.47 -11.02
N VAL A 264 11.80 7.72 -10.03
CA VAL A 264 10.45 7.16 -9.99
C VAL A 264 9.56 8.02 -10.90
N THR A 265 8.90 7.38 -11.85
CA THR A 265 8.02 8.05 -12.82
C THR A 265 6.65 7.39 -12.81
N CYS A 266 5.63 8.16 -13.17
CA CYS A 266 4.33 7.59 -13.46
C CYS A 266 4.44 6.73 -14.72
N ALA A 267 3.95 5.50 -14.64
CA ALA A 267 3.93 4.54 -15.73
C ALA A 267 2.91 4.93 -16.82
#